data_AF-A0A964N9E3-F1
#
_entry.id   AF-A0A964N9E3-F1
#
_cell.length_a   1.000
_cell.length_b   1.000
_cell.length_c   1.000
_cell.angle_alpha   90.00
_cell.angle_beta   90.00
_cell.angle_gamma   90.00
#
_symmetry.space_group_name_H-M   'P 1'
#
loop_
_entity.id
_entity.type
_entity.pdbx_description
1 polymer ?
#
loop_
_entity_poly.entity_id
_entity_poly.type
_entity_poly.pdbx_seq_one_letter_code
_entity_poly.pdbx_strand_id
1 'polypeptide(L)'
;MSPEETFWDCSDCAEMVALPGGRYLMGTVVVPDDPFSSVSKLPVSRAETSQHAVAVKSFAIGRYEATQEEWYSVMGVNPSTSQRGGSLAVVTVSWDEAQEFI
;
A
#
# COMPACT_ATOMS: atom_id res chain seq x y z
N MET A 1 3.82 20.59 9.81
CA MET A 1 2.96 19.40 9.74
C MET A 1 3.45 18.44 10.80
N SER A 2 2.62 18.11 11.78
CA SER A 2 2.91 17.05 12.75
C SER A 2 2.95 15.71 12.01
N PRO A 3 3.81 14.74 12.38
CA PRO A 3 4.13 13.58 11.53
C PRO A 3 3.01 12.54 11.30
N GLU A 4 1.78 12.74 11.77
CA GLU A 4 0.74 11.70 11.83
C GLU A 4 -0.67 12.30 11.73
N GLU A 5 -0.90 13.21 10.78
CA GLU A 5 -2.23 13.77 10.54
C GLU A 5 -3.05 12.83 9.65
N THR A 6 -4.13 12.28 10.20
CA THR A 6 -5.14 11.54 9.45
C THR A 6 -6.24 12.50 8.99
N PHE A 7 -6.69 12.35 7.75
CA PHE A 7 -7.77 13.15 7.18
C PHE A 7 -8.61 12.38 6.15
N TRP A 8 -9.76 12.94 5.82
CA TRP A 8 -10.69 12.47 4.79
C TRP A 8 -11.13 13.67 3.95
N ASP A 9 -11.10 13.55 2.63
CA ASP A 9 -11.52 14.63 1.73
C ASP A 9 -13.04 14.68 1.52
N CYS A 10 -13.74 13.57 1.76
CA CYS A 10 -15.20 13.46 1.72
C CYS A 10 -15.69 12.35 2.67
N SER A 11 -17.01 12.23 2.88
CA SER A 11 -17.58 11.25 3.81
C SER A 11 -17.32 9.80 3.42
N ASP A 12 -17.18 9.55 2.12
CA ASP A 12 -17.07 8.21 1.53
C ASP A 12 -15.69 7.98 0.88
N CYS A 13 -14.75 8.91 1.13
CA CYS A 13 -13.38 8.87 0.63
C CYS A 13 -12.50 8.07 1.59
N ALA A 14 -11.38 7.57 1.09
CA ALA A 14 -10.42 6.83 1.89
C ALA A 14 -9.85 7.66 3.06
N GLU A 15 -9.58 6.98 4.17
CA GLU A 15 -8.79 7.53 5.27
C GLU A 15 -7.33 7.67 4.83
N MET A 16 -6.83 8.91 4.79
CA MET A 16 -5.48 9.23 4.36
C MET A 16 -4.60 9.61 5.55
N VAL A 17 -3.32 9.20 5.52
CA VAL A 17 -2.31 9.58 6.51
C VAL A 17 -1.20 10.37 5.83
N ALA A 18 -0.94 11.58 6.32
CA ALA A 18 0.16 12.41 5.86
C ALA A 18 1.50 11.90 6.41
N LEU A 19 2.40 11.48 5.52
CA LEU A 19 3.75 11.05 5.86
C LEU A 19 4.77 12.18 5.59
N PRO A 20 5.67 12.45 6.56
CA PRO A 20 6.70 13.45 6.35
C PRO A 20 7.68 13.01 5.26
N GLY A 21 8.13 13.98 4.48
CA GLY A 21 9.25 13.75 3.56
C GLY A 21 10.52 13.45 4.33
N GLY A 22 11.42 12.67 3.73
CA GLY A 22 12.63 12.24 4.40
C GLY A 22 13.50 11.34 3.55
N ARG A 23 14.49 10.74 4.20
CA ARG A 23 15.38 9.74 3.59
C ARG A 23 15.22 8.43 4.35
N TYR A 24 14.99 7.35 3.62
CA TYR A 24 14.89 6.00 4.19
C TYR A 24 15.75 5.03 3.38
N LEU A 25 16.13 3.91 4.00
CA LEU A 25 16.80 2.82 3.31
C LEU A 25 15.74 1.90 2.70
N MET A 26 15.72 1.81 1.37
CA MET A 26 14.86 0.90 0.64
C MET A 26 15.62 -0.38 0.28
N GLY A 27 14.94 -1.53 0.35
CA GLY A 27 15.51 -2.84 0.09
C GLY A 27 15.95 -3.58 1.35
N THR A 28 16.42 -4.80 1.17
CA THR A 28 16.85 -5.66 2.27
C THR A 28 18.30 -6.11 2.11
N VAL A 29 18.90 -6.55 3.20
CA VAL A 29 20.22 -7.20 3.21
C VAL A 29 20.01 -8.70 3.36
N VAL A 30 20.80 -9.49 2.64
CA VAL A 30 20.88 -10.92 2.91
C VAL A 30 21.73 -11.07 4.17
N VAL A 31 21.08 -11.37 5.30
CA VAL A 31 21.77 -11.62 6.55
C VAL A 31 22.02 -13.13 6.66
N PRO A 32 23.28 -13.59 6.70
CA PRO A 32 23.58 -14.98 7.02
C PRO A 32 23.01 -15.32 8.40
N ASP A 33 22.34 -16.47 8.53
CA ASP A 33 21.81 -17.03 9.78
C ASP A 33 20.70 -16.24 10.49
N ASP A 34 19.99 -15.33 9.81
CA ASP A 34 18.83 -14.64 10.40
C ASP A 34 17.60 -15.58 10.50
N PRO A 35 17.08 -15.89 11.71
CA PRO A 35 15.91 -16.75 11.88
C PRO A 35 14.61 -16.09 11.37
N PHE A 36 14.57 -14.75 11.25
CA PHE A 36 13.48 -13.99 10.63
C PHE A 36 13.69 -13.75 9.13
N SER A 37 14.89 -14.02 8.61
CA SER A 37 15.10 -14.39 7.22
C SER A 37 14.50 -15.77 6.99
N SER A 38 13.23 -15.95 7.34
CA SER A 38 12.32 -16.99 6.83
C SER A 38 11.97 -16.73 5.35
N VAL A 39 12.61 -15.74 4.73
CA VAL A 39 13.08 -15.77 3.34
C VAL A 39 14.23 -16.80 3.14
N SER A 40 14.45 -17.72 4.09
CA SER A 40 15.40 -18.85 3.99
C SER A 40 14.80 -20.05 3.25
N LYS A 41 13.54 -19.98 2.79
CA LYS A 41 12.96 -20.97 1.87
C LYS A 41 12.57 -20.43 0.50
N LEU A 42 12.59 -19.12 0.30
CA LEU A 42 12.40 -18.50 -1.01
C LEU A 42 13.58 -17.58 -1.26
N PRO A 43 14.27 -17.63 -2.41
CA PRO A 43 15.38 -16.72 -2.65
C PRO A 43 14.87 -15.29 -2.53
N VAL A 44 15.42 -14.49 -1.59
CA VAL A 44 15.22 -13.04 -1.62
C VAL A 44 15.57 -12.60 -3.04
N SER A 45 14.61 -11.98 -3.74
CA SER A 45 14.82 -11.59 -5.12
C SER A 45 16.05 -10.69 -5.20
N ARG A 46 16.93 -10.91 -6.18
CA ARG A 46 18.07 -10.01 -6.42
C ARG A 46 17.63 -8.55 -6.62
N ALA A 47 16.38 -8.34 -7.05
CA ALA A 47 15.79 -7.02 -7.20
C ALA A 47 15.54 -6.30 -5.86
N GLU A 48 15.39 -7.05 -4.77
CA GLU A 48 15.16 -6.50 -3.42
C GLU A 48 16.46 -6.42 -2.60
N THR A 49 17.49 -7.18 -2.97
CA THR A 49 18.79 -7.23 -2.29
C THR A 49 19.75 -6.14 -2.79
N SER A 50 19.47 -4.89 -2.47
CA SER A 50 20.42 -3.78 -2.55
C SER A 50 19.88 -2.61 -1.76
N GLN A 51 20.29 -2.50 -0.49
CA GLN A 51 19.88 -1.36 0.32
C GLN A 51 20.49 -0.07 -0.20
N HIS A 52 19.65 0.93 -0.45
CA HIS A 52 20.06 2.24 -0.89
C HIS A 52 19.16 3.33 -0.29
N ALA A 53 19.74 4.53 -0.09
CA ALA A 53 19.01 5.64 0.50
C ALA A 53 18.13 6.30 -0.55
N VAL A 54 16.82 6.32 -0.31
CA VAL A 54 15.81 6.98 -1.14
C VAL A 54 15.34 8.25 -0.43
N ALA A 55 15.28 9.36 -1.17
CA ALA A 55 14.71 10.62 -0.68
C ALA A 55 13.33 10.83 -1.29
N VAL A 56 12.31 11.01 -0.46
CA VAL A 56 10.92 11.20 -0.90
C VAL A 56 10.38 12.48 -0.26
N LYS A 57 9.61 13.25 -1.04
CA LYS A 57 8.90 14.43 -0.54
C LYS A 57 7.79 13.99 0.42
N SER A 58 7.21 14.92 1.18
CA SER A 58 5.99 14.61 1.94
C SER A 58 4.85 14.25 0.99
N PHE A 59 4.04 13.26 1.37
CA PHE A 59 2.86 12.81 0.63
C PHE A 59 1.84 12.23 1.62
N ALA A 60 0.61 12.01 1.17
CA ALA A 60 -0.38 11.24 1.91
C ALA A 60 -0.61 9.89 1.24
N ILE A 61 -0.92 8.87 2.02
CA ILE A 61 -1.26 7.53 1.52
C ILE A 61 -2.46 6.98 2.29
N GLY A 62 -3.26 6.13 1.63
CA GLY A 62 -4.36 5.43 2.29
C GLY A 62 -3.85 4.65 3.49
N ARG A 63 -4.50 4.81 4.63
CA ARG A 63 -4.18 4.06 5.85
C ARG A 63 -4.41 2.56 5.68
N TYR A 64 -5.41 2.23 4.87
CA TYR A 64 -5.85 0.90 4.53
C TYR A 64 -5.84 0.72 3.01
N GLU A 65 -5.92 -0.53 2.56
CA GLU A 65 -6.19 -0.84 1.16
C GLU A 65 -7.58 -0.32 0.78
N ALA A 66 -7.74 0.10 -0.48
CA ALA A 66 -9.04 0.54 -1.00
C ALA A 66 -10.09 -0.55 -0.79
N THR A 67 -11.19 -0.19 -0.14
CA THR A 67 -12.23 -1.13 0.24
C THR A 67 -13.21 -1.38 -0.89
N GLN A 68 -13.96 -2.47 -0.81
CA GLN A 68 -14.99 -2.81 -1.79
C GLN A 68 -16.11 -1.77 -1.85
N GLU A 69 -16.41 -1.10 -0.73
CA GLU A 69 -17.40 -0.03 -0.65
C GLU A 69 -16.90 1.26 -1.30
N GLU A 70 -15.67 1.69 -0.98
CA GLU A 70 -15.04 2.85 -1.63
C GLU A 70 -14.88 2.63 -3.15
N TRP A 71 -14.47 1.43 -3.56
CA TRP A 71 -14.38 1.09 -4.98
C TRP A 71 -15.75 1.17 -5.66
N TYR A 72 -16.78 0.59 -5.05
CA TYR A 72 -18.13 0.60 -5.62
C TYR A 72 -18.73 2.01 -5.67
N SER A 73 -18.44 2.88 -4.71
CA SER A 73 -18.94 4.26 -4.71
C SER A 73 -18.42 5.08 -5.89
N VAL A 74 -17.18 4.81 -6.33
CA VAL A 74 -16.54 5.47 -7.48
C VAL A 74 -16.86 4.75 -8.80
N MET A 75 -16.63 3.43 -8.86
CA MET A 75 -16.66 2.65 -10.09
C MET A 75 -18.03 2.04 -10.41
N GLY A 76 -18.95 2.01 -9.44
CA GLY A 76 -20.31 1.46 -9.61
C GLY A 76 -20.39 -0.05 -9.78
N VAL A 77 -19.26 -0.76 -9.74
CA VAL A 77 -19.15 -2.22 -9.88
C VAL A 77 -18.17 -2.79 -8.87
N ASN A 78 -18.38 -4.02 -8.39
CA ASN A 78 -17.48 -4.66 -7.41
C ASN A 78 -16.89 -5.97 -8.00
N PRO A 79 -15.60 -5.96 -8.42
CA PRO A 79 -14.95 -7.10 -9.07
C PRO A 79 -14.56 -8.24 -8.11
N SER A 80 -14.62 -8.04 -6.79
CA SER A 80 -14.15 -9.01 -5.79
C SER A 80 -14.95 -10.32 -5.75
N THR A 81 -14.57 -11.33 -6.54
CA THR A 81 -15.39 -12.54 -6.71
C THR A 81 -15.40 -13.50 -5.53
N SER A 82 -14.32 -13.57 -4.75
CA SER A 82 -14.10 -14.63 -3.75
C SER A 82 -14.49 -14.26 -2.32
N GLN A 83 -14.61 -12.97 -2.01
CA GLN A 83 -14.95 -12.44 -0.69
C GLN A 83 -15.77 -11.16 -0.84
N ARG A 84 -16.84 -11.03 -0.05
CA ARG A 84 -17.77 -9.88 -0.09
C ARG A 84 -17.86 -9.23 1.28
N GLY A 85 -17.71 -7.91 1.32
CA GLY A 85 -17.87 -7.10 2.52
C GLY A 85 -17.38 -5.68 2.24
N GLY A 86 -18.17 -4.67 2.63
CA GLY A 86 -17.89 -3.27 2.31
C GLY A 86 -16.49 -2.83 2.77
N SER A 87 -16.13 -3.18 4.00
CA SER A 87 -14.83 -2.86 4.61
C SER A 87 -13.68 -3.84 4.28
N LEU A 88 -13.90 -4.81 3.38
CA LEU A 88 -12.81 -5.66 2.88
C LEU A 88 -12.11 -4.95 1.72
N ALA A 89 -10.83 -5.25 1.50
CA ALA A 89 -10.11 -4.76 0.33
C ALA A 89 -10.78 -5.22 -0.99
N VAL A 90 -10.76 -4.35 -1.99
CA VAL A 90 -11.11 -4.73 -3.35
C VAL A 90 -10.00 -5.61 -3.94
N VAL A 91 -10.40 -6.68 -4.61
CA VAL A 91 -9.46 -7.65 -5.21
C VAL A 91 -9.94 -8.02 -6.60
N THR A 92 -9.05 -8.62 -7.41
CA THR A 92 -9.34 -8.98 -8.82
C THR A 92 -9.47 -7.74 -9.71
N VAL A 93 -8.68 -6.70 -9.43
CA VAL A 93 -8.56 -5.49 -10.26
C VAL A 93 -7.23 -5.50 -10.99
N SER A 94 -7.23 -4.99 -12.21
CA SER A 94 -6.05 -4.73 -13.02
C SER A 94 -5.38 -3.40 -12.64
N TRP A 95 -4.16 -3.20 -13.12
CA TRP A 95 -3.46 -1.93 -12.92
C TRP A 95 -4.20 -0.76 -13.59
N ASP A 96 -4.75 -0.97 -14.79
CA ASP A 96 -5.50 0.06 -15.52
C ASP A 96 -6.79 0.45 -14.78
N GLU A 97 -7.55 -0.51 -14.26
CA GLU A 97 -8.74 -0.22 -13.44
C GLU A 97 -8.36 0.53 -12.15
N ALA A 98 -7.21 0.21 -11.55
CA ALA A 98 -6.73 0.94 -10.38
C ALA A 98 -6.33 2.38 -10.71
N GLN A 99 -5.86 2.67 -11.94
CA GLN A 99 -5.65 4.05 -12.38
C GLN A 99 -6.97 4.78 -12.64
N GLU A 100 -7.99 4.10 -13.15
CA GLU A 100 -9.31 4.68 -13.43
C GLU A 100 -10.08 5.03 -12.15
N PHE A 101 -9.79 4.33 -11.05
CA PHE A 101 -10.35 4.59 -9.72
C PHE A 101 -9.82 5.87 -9.04
N ILE A 102 -8.60 6.32 -9.37
CA ILE A 102 -7.89 7.45 -8.72
C ILE A 102 -8.15 8.76 -9.47
#